data_AF-A0A2M8C011-F1
#
_entry.id   AF-A0A2M8C011-F1
#
_cell.length_a   1.000
_cell.length_b   1.000
_cell.length_c   1.000
_cell.angle_alpha   90.00
_cell.angle_beta   90.00
_cell.angle_gamma   90.00
#
_symmetry.space_group_name_H-M   'P 1'
#
loop_
_entity.id
_entity.type
_entity.pdbx_description
1 polymer ?
#
loop_
_entity_poly.entity_id
_entity_poly.type
_entity_poly.pdbx_seq_one_letter_code
_entity_poly.pdbx_strand_id
1 'polypeptide(L)' 'MCNRFICDFFIFLAVWSDQIIYWLLSNDEVKKNKYLSHQHRGGIEYQIGITDKNIADFEKYRVSPSEIGRKVIEKGKNR' A
#
# COMPACT_ATOMS: atom_id res chain seq x y z
N MET A 1 -16.61 13.42 3.47
CA MET A 1 -16.40 12.98 4.87
C MET A 1 -14.89 12.82 5.10
N CYS A 2 -14.41 13.37 6.22
CA CYS A 2 -13.02 13.64 6.60
C CYS A 2 -11.93 12.69 6.01
N ASN A 3 -11.16 13.20 5.03
CA ASN A 3 -10.07 12.48 4.37
C ASN A 3 -8.84 12.48 5.29
N ARG A 4 -8.69 11.43 6.11
CA ARG A 4 -7.72 11.38 7.24
C ARG A 4 -6.32 10.83 6.89
N PHE A 5 -5.94 10.81 5.60
CA PHE A 5 -4.56 10.56 5.11
C PHE A 5 -4.26 11.50 3.93
N ILE A 6 -2.97 11.66 3.61
CA ILE A 6 -2.45 12.63 2.63
C ILE A 6 -2.82 12.33 1.16
N CYS A 7 -3.26 11.10 0.83
CA CYS A 7 -3.52 10.66 -0.55
C CYS A 7 -4.60 9.56 -0.65
N ASP A 8 -5.08 9.29 -1.86
CA ASP A 8 -6.11 8.28 -2.14
C ASP A 8 -5.55 6.86 -2.29
N PHE A 9 -4.30 6.74 -2.78
CA PHE A 9 -3.61 5.49 -3.06
C PHE A 9 -2.13 5.57 -2.68
N PHE A 10 -1.58 4.42 -2.34
CA PHE A 10 -0.16 4.20 -2.06
C PHE A 10 0.37 3.15 -3.02
N ILE A 11 1.54 3.40 -3.60
CA ILE A 11 2.29 2.41 -4.36
C ILE A 11 3.50 2.04 -3.53
N PHE A 12 3.58 0.77 -3.15
CA PHE A 12 4.78 0.23 -2.52
C PHE A 12 5.65 -0.42 -3.59
N LEU A 13 6.95 -0.17 -3.49
CA LEU A 13 7.97 -0.68 -4.40
C LEU A 13 8.94 -1.53 -3.58
N ALA A 14 9.15 -2.77 -4.01
CA ALA A 14 10.21 -3.61 -3.48
C ALA A 14 11.11 -4.07 -4.63
N VAL A 15 12.42 -3.98 -4.42
CA VAL A 15 13.45 -4.19 -5.43
C VAL A 15 14.39 -5.29 -4.95
N TRP A 16 14.55 -6.32 -5.77
CA TRP A 16 15.58 -7.35 -5.67
C TRP A 16 16.54 -7.20 -6.85
N SER A 17 17.68 -7.90 -6.81
CA SER A 17 18.64 -7.88 -7.91
C SER A 17 18.07 -8.39 -9.24
N ASP A 18 17.03 -9.21 -9.19
CA ASP A 18 16.43 -9.91 -10.32
C ASP A 18 14.99 -9.46 -10.64
N GLN A 19 14.34 -8.69 -9.76
CA GLN A 19 12.95 -8.30 -9.95
C GLN A 19 12.55 -7.01 -9.21
N ILE A 20 11.51 -6.36 -9.74
CA ILE A 20 10.85 -5.22 -9.11
C ILE A 20 9.36 -5.56 -8.94
N ILE A 21 8.85 -5.41 -7.72
CA ILE A 21 7.46 -5.69 -7.37
C ILE A 21 6.78 -4.38 -6.96
N TYR A 22 5.56 -4.19 -7.48
CA TYR A 22 4.70 -3.07 -7.15
C TYR A 22 3.43 -3.57 -6.47
N TRP A 23 3.06 -2.95 -5.36
CA TRP A 23 1.77 -3.16 -4.71
C TRP A 23 0.98 -1.85 -4.69
N LEU A 24 -0.29 -1.90 -5.08
CA LEU A 24 -1.19 -0.74 -5.11
C LEU A 24 -2.29 -0.88 -4.05
N LEU A 25 -2.22 -0.03 -3.04
CA LEU A 25 -3.16 0.00 -1.93
C LEU A 25 -3.97 1.30 -1.97
N SER A 26 -5.27 1.22 -1.68
CA SER A 26 -6.09 2.39 -1.40
C SER A 26 -5.87 2.87 0.04
N ASN A 27 -6.17 4.14 0.30
CA ASN A 27 -6.16 4.68 1.66
C ASN A 27 -6.96 3.82 2.66
N ASP A 28 -8.11 3.26 2.25
CA ASP A 28 -8.92 2.44 3.16
C ASP A 28 -8.31 1.06 3.40
N GLU A 29 -7.62 0.51 2.42
CA GLU A 29 -6.87 -0.74 2.58
C GLU A 29 -5.66 -0.54 3.49
N VAL A 30 -4.97 0.61 3.41
CA VAL A 30 -3.90 0.99 4.33
C VAL A 30 -4.43 1.12 5.76
N LYS A 31 -5.54 1.84 5.97
CA LYS A 31 -6.19 2.00 7.28
C LYS A 31 -6.61 0.68 7.91
N LYS A 32 -7.10 -0.25 7.10
CA LYS A 32 -7.60 -1.56 7.54
C LYS A 32 -6.51 -2.64 7.52
N ASN A 33 -5.27 -2.29 7.15
CA ASN A 33 -4.19 -3.26 7.07
C ASN A 33 -3.82 -3.73 8.48
N LYS A 34 -3.83 -5.04 8.71
CA LYS A 34 -3.47 -5.64 10.01
C LYS A 34 -2.03 -5.36 10.46
N TYR A 35 -1.16 -4.94 9.54
CA TYR A 35 0.23 -4.58 9.80
C TYR A 35 0.45 -3.08 10.01
N LEU A 36 -0.62 -2.28 10.01
CA LEU A 36 -0.54 -0.85 10.33
C LEU A 36 -0.19 -0.67 11.82
N SER A 37 0.90 0.02 12.11
CA SER A 37 1.35 0.30 13.47
C SER A 37 1.77 1.76 13.64
N HIS A 38 1.81 2.23 14.88
CA HIS A 38 2.36 3.56 15.23
C HIS A 38 3.89 3.50 15.28
N GLN A 39 4.56 4.59 14.91
CA GLN A 39 6.00 4.72 15.12
C GLN A 39 6.31 5.10 16.58
N HIS A 40 7.23 4.36 17.23
CA HIS A 40 7.52 4.45 18.67
C HIS A 40 8.18 5.76 19.17
N ARG A 41 8.47 6.74 18.31
CA ARG A 41 9.14 8.01 18.71
C ARG A 41 8.18 9.19 18.87
N GLY A 42 7.01 8.96 19.47
CA GLY A 42 6.13 10.03 19.97
C GLY A 42 5.35 10.83 18.92
N GLY A 43 5.31 10.40 17.66
CA GLY A 43 4.56 11.05 16.58
C GLY A 43 3.26 10.34 16.21
N ILE A 44 2.37 11.05 15.50
CA ILE A 44 1.15 10.48 14.86
C ILE A 44 1.52 9.94 13.46
N GLU A 45 2.63 9.20 13.38
CA GLU A 45 3.10 8.60 12.12
C GLU A 45 2.77 7.12 12.12
N TYR A 46 2.17 6.67 11.02
CA TYR A 46 1.83 5.28 10.78
C TYR A 46 2.82 4.64 9.84
N GLN A 47 3.11 3.36 10.07
CA GLN A 47 3.95 2.54 9.21
C GLN A 47 3.29 1.19 8.95
N ILE A 48 3.67 0.56 7.83
CA ILE A 48 3.37 -0.84 7.54
C ILE A 48 4.70 -1.55 7.36
N GLY A 49 5.03 -2.45 8.29
CA GLY A 49 6.24 -3.26 8.22
C GLY A 49 6.03 -4.49 7.33
N ILE A 50 6.80 -4.60 6.24
CA ILE A 50 6.84 -5.79 5.39
C ILE A 50 8.07 -6.62 5.76
N THR A 51 7.86 -7.90 6.03
CA THR A 51 8.87 -8.90 6.41
C THR A 51 8.71 -10.16 5.57
N ASP A 52 9.69 -11.04 5.63
CA ASP A 52 9.65 -12.39 5.06
C ASP A 52 8.41 -13.20 5.49
N LYS A 53 7.93 -12.97 6.71
CA LYS A 53 6.76 -13.67 7.29
C LYS A 53 5.41 -13.17 6.78
N ASN A 54 5.33 -11.95 6.23
CA ASN A 54 4.06 -11.36 5.83
C ASN A 54 4.00 -10.88 4.38
N ILE A 55 5.11 -10.88 3.64
CA ILE A 55 5.17 -10.38 2.27
C ILE A 55 4.15 -11.07 1.34
N ALA A 56 3.86 -12.35 1.55
CA ALA A 56 2.86 -13.09 0.78
C ALA A 56 1.44 -12.50 0.89
N ASP A 57 1.10 -11.87 2.02
CA ASP A 57 -0.22 -11.26 2.23
C ASP A 57 -0.43 -10.00 1.38
N PHE A 58 0.65 -9.44 0.83
CA PHE A 58 0.62 -8.29 -0.07
C PHE A 58 0.41 -8.69 -1.53
N GLU A 59 0.48 -9.98 -1.88
CA GLU A 59 0.33 -10.43 -3.27
C GLU A 59 -1.03 -10.04 -3.86
N LYS A 60 -2.08 -9.97 -3.04
CA LYS A 60 -3.41 -9.48 -3.44
C LYS A 60 -3.44 -8.02 -3.91
N TYR A 61 -2.42 -7.24 -3.58
CA TYR A 61 -2.25 -5.85 -4.00
C TYR A 61 -1.30 -5.71 -5.20
N ARG A 62 -0.71 -6.81 -5.67
CA ARG A 62 0.30 -6.76 -6.73
C ARG A 62 -0.30 -6.22 -8.02
N VAL A 63 0.47 -5.38 -8.69
CA VAL A 63 0.10 -4.78 -9.97
C VAL A 63 1.29 -4.78 -10.90
N SER A 64 1.05 -5.00 -12.19
CA SER A 64 2.12 -4.85 -13.19
C SER A 64 2.42 -3.35 -13.42
N PRO A 65 3.67 -2.96 -13.72
CA PRO A 65 4.04 -1.55 -13.87
C PRO A 65 3.21 -0.82 -14.93
N SER A 66 2.93 -1.49 -16.06
CA SER A 66 2.14 -0.96 -17.17
C SER A 66 0.66 -0.75 -16.83
N GLU A 67 0.16 -1.39 -15.77
CA GLU A 67 -1.25 -1.32 -15.37
C GLU A 67 -1.53 -0.37 -14.21
N ILE A 68 -0.49 0.16 -13.54
CA ILE A 68 -0.64 1.00 -12.34
C ILE A 68 -1.65 2.14 -12.58
N GLY A 69 -1.46 2.94 -13.63
CA GLY A 69 -2.33 4.09 -13.92
C GLY A 69 -3.78 3.66 -14.17
N ARG A 70 -3.98 2.60 -14.96
CA ARG A 70 -5.31 2.04 -15.24
C ARG A 70 -5.99 1.55 -13.96
N LYS A 71 -5.25 0.86 -13.10
CA LYS A 71 -5.76 0.31 -11.84
C LYS A 71 -6.08 1.39 -10.80
N VAL A 72 -5.32 2.49 -10.75
CA VAL A 72 -5.66 3.65 -9.92
C VAL A 72 -7.02 4.23 -10.34
N ILE A 73 -7.24 4.45 -11.64
CA ILE A 73 -8.50 4.98 -12.15
C ILE A 73 -9.67 4.02 -11.90
N GLU A 74 -9.48 2.72 -12.16
CA GLU A 74 -10.49 1.68 -11.93
C GLU A 74 -10.91 1.62 -10.45
N LYS A 75 -9.92 1.57 -9.54
CA LYS A 75 -10.15 1.50 -8.10
C LYS A 75 -10.71 2.80 -7.51
N GLY A 76 -10.42 3.94 -8.13
CA GLY A 76 -10.97 5.24 -7.77
C GLY A 76 -12.44 5.42 -8.15
N LYS A 77 -12.90 4.79 -9.24
CA LYS A 77 -14.31 4.84 -9.68
C LYS A 77 -15.24 3.95 -8.86
N ASN A 78 -14.72 2.89 -8.27
CA ASN A 78 -15.48 1.90 -7.50
C ASN A 78 -15.56 2.22 -5.99
N ARG A 79 -15.28 3.48 -5.60
CA ARG A 79 -15.24 3.95 -4.22
C ARG A 79 -16.47 4.77 -3.84
#